data_AF-A0AAN6E7Y5-F1
#
_entry.id   AF-A0AAN6E7Y5-F1
#
_cell.length_a   1.000
_cell.length_b   1.000
_cell.length_c   1.000
_cell.angle_alpha   90.00
_cell.angle_beta   90.00
_cell.angle_gamma   90.00
#
_symmetry.space_group_name_H-M   'P 1'
#
loop_
_entity.id
_entity.type
_entity.pdbx_description
1 polymer ?
#
loop_
_entity_poly.entity_id
_entity_poly.type
_entity_poly.pdbx_seq_one_letter_code
_entity_poly.pdbx_strand_id
1 'polypeptide(L)' 'MDKTKSKDDKPKPCCVCLETKKARDVCYFDLGDGAEVKCRYLVEAHKKCMADFGFKI' A
#
# COMPACT_ATOMS: atom_id res chain seq x y z
N MET A 1 12.86 -16.33 0.43
CA MET A 1 12.78 -15.53 1.67
C MET A 1 11.30 -15.36 2.01
N ASP A 2 10.79 -16.13 2.98
CA ASP A 2 10.36 -15.68 4.33
C ASP A 2 8.92 -15.10 4.26
N LYS A 3 7.84 -15.65 4.86
CA LYS A 3 7.65 -16.52 6.02
C LYS A 3 6.19 -17.04 6.06
N THR A 4 6.04 -18.32 6.42
CA THR A 4 5.03 -18.89 7.33
C THR A 4 3.53 -18.55 7.19
N LYS A 5 2.78 -19.54 6.69
CA LYS A 5 1.35 -19.80 6.98
C LYS A 5 1.12 -19.99 8.49
N SER A 6 0.13 -19.30 9.09
CA SER A 6 -0.58 -19.69 10.32
C SER A 6 -1.93 -18.98 10.47
N LYS A 7 -3.01 -19.75 10.26
CA LYS A 7 -4.32 -19.77 10.97
C LYS A 7 -4.81 -18.45 11.62
N ASP A 8 -5.19 -17.50 10.77
CA ASP A 8 -6.38 -16.64 10.86
C ASP A 8 -6.58 -16.10 9.43
N ASP A 9 -7.70 -16.43 8.79
CA ASP A 9 -7.82 -16.55 7.33
C ASP A 9 -7.91 -15.20 6.56
N LYS A 10 -7.28 -14.13 7.07
CA LYS A 10 -7.20 -12.83 6.39
C LYS A 10 -5.75 -12.36 6.22
N PRO A 11 -5.30 -12.10 4.97
CA PRO A 11 -4.00 -11.49 4.75
C PRO A 11 -3.93 -10.13 5.46
N LYS A 12 -2.84 -9.86 6.18
CA LYS A 12 -2.68 -8.54 6.81
C LYS A 12 -2.55 -7.48 5.71
N PRO A 13 -3.10 -6.27 5.88
CA PRO A 13 -3.09 -5.21 4.87
C PRO A 13 -1.67 -4.78 4.45
N CYS A 14 -0.67 -5.05 5.28
CA CYS A 14 0.74 -4.82 4.95
C CYS A 14 1.34 -5.81 3.93
N CYS A 15 0.68 -6.93 3.61
CA CYS A 15 1.21 -7.97 2.72
C CYS A 15 0.60 -7.98 1.31
N VAL A 16 -0.52 -7.30 1.09
CA VAL A 16 -1.27 -7.37 -0.17
C VAL A 16 -0.83 -6.32 -1.19
N CYS A 17 -0.37 -5.17 -0.72
CA CYS A 17 -0.08 -4.01 -1.57
C CYS A 17 1.31 -3.41 -1.29
N LEU A 18 2.32 -4.27 -1.18
CA LEU A 18 3.71 -3.89 -0.86
C LEU A 18 4.32 -2.96 -1.91
N GLU A 19 4.12 -3.25 -3.19
CA GLU A 19 4.67 -2.46 -4.30
C GLU A 19 4.09 -1.03 -4.32
N THR A 20 2.77 -0.91 -4.26
CA THR A 20 2.09 0.41 -4.27
C THR A 20 2.34 1.19 -2.99
N LYS A 21 2.43 0.50 -1.84
CA LYS A 21 2.82 1.11 -0.57
C LYS A 21 4.22 1.69 -0.65
N LYS A 22 5.20 0.91 -1.11
CA LYS A 22 6.60 1.34 -1.20
C LYS A 22 6.74 2.52 -2.15
N ALA A 23 6.11 2.47 -3.33
CA ALA A 23 6.13 3.56 -4.28
C ALA A 23 5.53 4.85 -3.68
N ARG A 24 4.39 4.76 -2.99
CA ARG A 24 3.78 5.89 -2.27
C ARG A 24 4.74 6.45 -1.22
N ASP A 25 5.26 5.58 -0.34
CA ASP A 25 6.10 6.02 0.78
C ASP A 25 7.39 6.70 0.28
N VAL A 26 8.02 6.16 -0.78
CA VAL A 26 9.17 6.80 -1.45
C VAL A 26 8.79 8.15 -2.04
N CYS A 27 7.65 8.25 -2.73
CA CYS A 27 7.17 9.51 -3.30
C CYS A 27 6.94 10.58 -2.22
N TYR A 28 6.36 10.21 -1.08
CA TYR A 28 6.18 11.14 0.05
C TYR A 28 7.50 11.55 0.70
N PHE A 29 8.45 10.62 0.81
CA PHE A 29 9.79 10.90 1.31
C PHE A 29 10.55 11.88 0.40
N ASP A 30 10.46 11.70 -0.92
CA ASP A 30 11.22 12.51 -1.89
C ASP A 30 10.59 13.90 -2.14
N LEU A 31 9.26 14.04 -2.05
CA LEU A 31 8.55 15.26 -2.47
C LEU A 31 8.14 16.19 -1.32
N GLY A 32 8.19 15.74 -0.06
CA GLY A 32 7.88 16.56 1.11
C GLY A 32 6.53 17.29 0.98
N ASP A 33 6.55 18.63 1.08
CA ASP A 33 5.34 19.48 1.06
C ASP A 33 4.53 19.40 -0.25
N GLY A 34 5.11 18.90 -1.34
CA GLY A 34 4.42 18.70 -2.63
C GLY A 34 3.85 17.29 -2.83
N ALA A 35 4.07 16.39 -1.89
CA ALA A 35 3.73 14.97 -2.04
C ALA A 35 2.23 14.72 -2.15
N GLU A 36 1.38 15.48 -1.46
CA GLU A 36 -0.06 15.21 -1.44
C GLU A 36 -0.68 15.27 -2.84
N VAL A 37 -0.32 16.28 -3.63
CA VAL A 37 -0.83 16.45 -5.00
C VAL A 37 -0.11 15.51 -5.97
N LYS A 38 1.22 15.44 -5.86
CA LYS A 38 2.05 14.68 -6.80
C LYS A 38 1.96 13.17 -6.61
N CYS A 39 1.81 12.67 -5.38
CA CYS A 39 1.70 11.25 -5.07
C CYS A 39 0.25 10.75 -5.02
N ARG A 40 -0.74 11.62 -5.31
CA ARG A 40 -2.17 11.24 -5.28
C ARG A 40 -2.46 9.99 -6.10
N TYR A 41 -1.86 9.86 -7.28
CA TYR A 41 -2.03 8.68 -8.14
C TYR A 41 -1.53 7.38 -7.47
N LEU A 42 -0.46 7.45 -6.66
CA LEU A 42 0.06 6.31 -5.90
C LEU A 42 -0.83 5.96 -4.72
N VAL A 43 -1.40 6.97 -4.06
CA VAL A 43 -2.39 6.78 -2.99
C VAL A 43 -3.64 6.08 -3.54
N GLU A 44 -4.15 6.54 -4.68
CA GLU A 44 -5.31 5.92 -5.34
C GLU A 44 -5.00 4.50 -5.81
N ALA A 45 -3.81 4.25 -6.37
CA ALA A 45 -3.37 2.90 -6.73
C ALA A 45 -3.26 1.97 -5.52
N HIS A 46 -2.76 2.46 -4.39
CA HIS A 46 -2.66 1.69 -3.14
C HIS A 46 -4.05 1.36 -2.57
N LYS A 47 -4.96 2.34 -2.54
CA LYS A 47 -6.36 2.14 -2.14
C LYS A 47 -7.07 1.13 -3.03
N LYS A 48 -6.89 1.21 -4.35
CA LYS A 48 -7.48 0.27 -5.31
C LYS A 48 -6.99 -1.15 -5.06
N CYS A 49 -5.68 -1.33 -4.91
CA CYS A 49 -5.12 -2.64 -4.58
C CYS A 49 -5.74 -3.21 -3.30
N MET A 50 -5.82 -2.42 -2.23
CA MET A 50 -6.42 -2.91 -0.97
C MET A 50 -7.92 -3.20 -1.10
N ALA A 51 -8.65 -2.43 -1.90
CA ALA A 51 -10.05 -2.66 -2.21
C ALA A 51 -10.27 -3.98 -2.97
N ASP A 52 -9.37 -4.33 -3.91
CA ASP A 52 -9.41 -5.61 -4.64
C ASP A 52 -9.27 -6.82 -3.71
N PHE A 53 -8.56 -6.65 -2.58
CA PHE A 53 -8.46 -7.65 -1.52
C PHE A 53 -9.54 -7.55 -0.45
N GLY A 54 -10.52 -6.64 -0.62
CA GLY A 54 -11.65 -6.48 0.30
C GLY A 54 -11.38 -5.63 1.55
N PHE A 55 -10.30 -4.85 1.56
CA PHE A 55 -10.01 -3.88 2.63
C PHE A 55 -10.54 -2.49 2.26
N LYS A 56 -11.40 -1.91 3.10
CA LYS A 56 -11.80 -0.49 3.01
C LYS A 56 -10.87 0.35 3.90
N ILE A 57 -10.20 1.33 3.30
CA ILE A 57 -9.28 2.29 3.95
C ILE A 57 -9.88 3.69 3.91
#